data_AF-A0A2D4K5F6-F1
#
_entry.id   AF-A0A2D4K5F6-F1
#
_cell.length_a   1.000
_cell.length_b   1.000
_cell.length_c   1.000
_cell.angle_alpha   90.00
_cell.angle_beta   90.00
_cell.angle_gamma   90.00
#
_symmetry.space_group_name_H-M   'P 1'
#
loop_
_entity.id
_entity.type
_entity.pdbx_description
1 polymer ?
#
loop_
_entity_poly.entity_id
_entity_poly.type
_entity_poly.pdbx_seq_one_letter_code
_entity_poly.pdbx_strand_id
1 'polypeptide(L)'
;MGGPEDVINDCKLRFTEEIYKIEKPGAYPLTFADGEFKRKSGPECKHCRADPDKECRFCSCYLCGGKQDAHMQLLCDECNMAYHIYCLNPPLSKIPEDEDWYCPSCKNDSNEVVKAGEKLKQSKKKAKMPSACTDSQRDWGKGMACV
;
A
#
# COMPACT_ATOMS: atom_id res chain seq x y z
N MET A 1 4.43 9.17 -18.59
CA MET A 1 3.00 9.47 -18.35
C MET A 1 2.82 10.96 -18.43
N GLY A 2 2.03 11.43 -19.40
CA GLY A 2 1.81 12.85 -19.69
C GLY A 2 1.72 13.18 -21.18
N GLY A 3 1.63 12.17 -22.06
CA GLY A 3 1.35 12.41 -23.48
C GLY A 3 -0.13 12.74 -23.71
N PRO A 4 -0.49 13.40 -24.82
CA PRO A 4 -1.88 13.64 -25.21
C PRO A 4 -2.70 12.36 -25.41
N GLU A 5 -2.03 11.20 -25.48
CA GLU A 5 -2.65 9.87 -25.60
C GLU A 5 -2.91 9.20 -24.24
N ASP A 6 -2.37 9.75 -23.14
CA ASP A 6 -2.55 9.24 -21.77
C ASP A 6 -3.86 9.75 -21.14
N VAL A 7 -4.95 9.82 -21.91
CA VAL A 7 -6.26 10.25 -21.42
C VAL A 7 -7.02 9.04 -20.88
N ILE A 8 -7.32 9.06 -19.58
CA ILE A 8 -8.20 8.07 -18.96
C ILE A 8 -9.65 8.50 -19.18
N ASN A 9 -10.30 7.91 -20.17
CA ASN A 9 -11.71 8.15 -20.48
C ASN A 9 -12.65 7.48 -19.46
N ASP A 10 -13.90 7.96 -19.41
CA ASP A 10 -15.00 7.37 -18.63
C ASP A 10 -14.78 7.25 -17.11
N CYS A 11 -13.92 8.09 -16.53
CA CYS A 11 -13.75 8.18 -15.08
C CYS A 11 -15.03 8.71 -14.40
N LYS A 12 -15.61 7.94 -13.48
CA LYS A 12 -16.72 8.39 -12.63
C LYS A 12 -16.20 9.14 -11.41
N LEU A 13 -16.39 10.46 -11.40
CA LEU A 13 -16.07 11.31 -10.24
C LEU A 13 -16.96 10.95 -9.05
N ARG A 14 -16.36 10.56 -7.92
CA ARG A 14 -17.06 10.23 -6.67
C ARG A 14 -17.35 11.46 -5.82
N PHE A 15 -16.43 12.42 -5.81
CA PHE A 15 -16.49 13.63 -4.99
C PHE A 15 -16.89 14.84 -5.83
N THR A 16 -18.17 14.94 -6.17
CA THR A 16 -18.69 16.01 -7.05
C THR A 16 -18.69 17.39 -6.39
N GLU A 17 -18.60 17.43 -5.05
CA GLU A 17 -18.51 18.67 -4.27
C GLU A 17 -17.06 19.17 -4.12
N GLU A 18 -16.07 18.38 -4.56
CA GLU A 18 -14.64 18.68 -4.42
C GLU A 18 -13.98 18.91 -5.80
N ILE A 19 -14.73 19.52 -6.72
CA ILE A 19 -14.25 19.91 -8.05
C ILE A 19 -13.69 21.33 -7.97
N TYR A 20 -12.38 21.47 -8.14
CA TYR A 20 -11.67 22.75 -8.04
C TYR A 20 -11.39 23.37 -9.41
N LYS A 21 -11.45 24.70 -9.46
CA LYS A 21 -11.02 25.48 -10.63
C LYS A 21 -9.50 25.39 -10.79
N ILE A 22 -9.03 25.25 -12.03
CA ILE A 22 -7.62 25.42 -12.38
C ILE A 22 -7.32 26.91 -12.48
N GLU A 23 -6.39 27.40 -11.67
CA GLU A 23 -5.98 28.80 -11.71
C GLU A 23 -5.14 29.12 -12.94
N LYS A 24 -5.30 30.34 -13.46
CA LYS A 24 -4.60 30.83 -14.64
C LYS A 24 -3.34 31.59 -14.23
N PRO A 25 -2.31 31.66 -15.09
CA PRO A 25 -1.19 32.58 -14.90
C PRO A 25 -1.68 34.00 -14.63
N GLY A 26 -1.10 34.67 -13.63
CA GLY A 26 -1.51 36.02 -13.20
C GLY A 26 -2.65 36.08 -12.18
N ALA A 27 -3.14 34.94 -11.68
CA ALA A 27 -4.04 34.91 -10.52
C ALA A 27 -3.39 35.52 -9.27
N TYR A 28 -4.22 35.93 -8.30
CA TYR A 28 -3.75 36.52 -7.04
C TYR A 28 -2.81 35.55 -6.30
N PRO A 29 -1.62 36.00 -5.87
CA PRO A 29 -0.66 35.17 -5.16
C PRO A 29 -1.13 34.92 -3.73
N LEU A 30 -1.59 33.70 -3.45
CA LEU A 30 -1.97 33.27 -2.12
C LEU A 30 -0.73 33.09 -1.24
N THR A 31 -0.84 33.55 0.00
CA THR A 31 0.18 33.43 1.04
C THR A 31 -0.37 32.64 2.23
N PHE A 32 0.49 32.27 3.18
CA PHE A 32 0.05 31.66 4.45
C PHE A 32 -0.84 32.60 5.28
N ALA A 33 -0.79 33.92 5.05
CA ALA A 33 -1.67 34.87 5.72
C ALA A 33 -3.13 34.78 5.24
N ASP A 34 -3.35 34.29 4.01
CA ASP A 34 -4.69 34.17 3.41
C ASP A 34 -5.41 32.88 3.85
N GLY A 35 -4.69 31.94 4.47
CA GLY A 35 -5.24 30.73 5.06
C GLY A 35 -4.48 29.45 4.72
N GLU A 36 -4.91 28.33 5.33
CA GLU A 36 -4.37 27.01 5.06
C GLU A 36 -5.17 26.33 3.93
N PHE A 37 -4.69 26.44 2.69
CA PHE A 37 -5.31 25.87 1.49
C PHE A 37 -5.14 24.33 1.38
N LYS A 38 -5.41 23.59 2.46
CA LYS A 38 -5.32 22.13 2.53
C LYS A 38 -6.53 21.50 1.84
N ARG A 39 -6.29 20.63 0.86
CA ARG A 39 -7.35 19.78 0.27
C ARG A 39 -7.51 18.51 1.11
N LYS A 40 -8.71 17.93 1.12
CA LYS A 40 -8.88 16.58 1.67
C LYS A 40 -8.08 15.61 0.81
N SER A 41 -7.18 14.86 1.44
CA SER A 41 -6.27 13.96 0.75
C SER A 41 -6.54 12.51 1.13
N GLY A 42 -6.61 11.66 0.09
CA GLY A 42 -6.59 10.21 0.22
C GLY A 42 -7.90 9.56 0.67
N PRO A 43 -7.96 8.22 0.61
CA PRO A 43 -9.07 7.47 1.15
C PRO A 43 -9.07 7.54 2.69
N GLU A 44 -10.21 7.88 3.28
CA GLU A 44 -10.39 7.82 4.73
C GLU A 44 -10.32 6.37 5.22
N CYS A 45 -9.52 6.13 6.27
CA CYS A 45 -9.49 4.83 6.91
C CYS A 45 -10.87 4.50 7.49
N LYS A 46 -11.50 3.41 7.05
CA LYS A 46 -12.84 3.01 7.53
C LYS A 46 -12.91 2.71 9.03
N HIS A 47 -11.77 2.43 9.67
CA HIS A 47 -11.70 2.04 11.08
C HIS A 47 -11.56 3.24 12.04
N CYS A 48 -10.74 4.23 11.70
CA CYS A 48 -10.55 5.43 12.52
C CYS A 48 -11.12 6.71 11.90
N ARG A 49 -11.66 6.65 10.67
CA ARG A 49 -12.18 7.80 9.92
C ARG A 49 -11.19 8.96 9.83
N ALA A 50 -9.91 8.62 9.68
CA ALA A 50 -8.79 9.55 9.67
C ALA A 50 -8.65 10.43 10.93
N ASP A 51 -9.29 10.09 12.05
CA ASP A 51 -9.19 10.81 13.32
C ASP A 51 -7.74 10.79 13.84
N PRO A 52 -7.03 11.93 13.87
CA PRO A 52 -5.60 11.98 14.20
C PRO A 52 -5.30 11.52 15.63
N ASP A 53 -6.24 11.68 16.56
CA ASP A 53 -6.05 11.40 17.99
C ASP A 53 -6.34 9.92 18.32
N LYS A 54 -6.96 9.20 17.37
CA LYS A 54 -7.32 7.78 17.54
C LYS A 54 -6.23 6.84 17.01
N GLU A 55 -5.71 6.00 17.90
CA GLU A 55 -4.85 4.87 17.53
C GLU A 55 -5.55 3.92 16.54
N CYS A 56 -4.83 3.47 15.53
CA CYS A 56 -5.39 2.61 14.50
C CYS A 56 -4.36 1.63 13.93
N ARG A 57 -4.51 0.35 14.25
CA ARG A 57 -3.67 -0.75 13.72
C ARG A 57 -3.94 -1.10 12.25
N PHE A 58 -4.92 -0.47 11.61
CA PHE A 58 -5.28 -0.73 10.20
C PHE A 58 -4.65 0.26 9.22
N CYS A 59 -4.48 1.53 9.61
CA CYS A 59 -3.87 2.56 8.76
C CYS A 59 -2.58 3.13 9.35
N SER A 60 -2.06 2.50 10.39
CA SER A 60 -0.81 2.86 11.04
C SER A 60 -0.16 1.61 11.63
N CYS A 61 0.87 1.77 12.46
CA CYS A 61 1.62 0.68 13.07
C CYS A 61 0.71 -0.42 13.63
N TYR A 62 0.86 -1.63 13.12
CA TYR A 62 0.05 -2.78 13.48
C TYR A 62 0.22 -3.18 14.95
N LEU A 63 1.37 -2.86 15.54
CA LEU A 63 1.71 -3.24 16.92
C LEU A 63 1.12 -2.24 17.93
N CYS A 64 1.52 -0.96 17.83
CA CYS A 64 1.10 0.07 18.78
C CYS A 64 -0.16 0.84 18.36
N GLY A 65 -0.48 0.90 17.06
CA GLY A 65 -1.57 1.73 16.53
C GLY A 65 -1.27 3.22 16.44
N GLY A 66 -0.14 3.69 16.98
CA GLY A 66 0.28 5.09 16.97
C GLY A 66 0.54 5.62 15.56
N LYS A 67 0.17 6.89 15.32
CA LYS A 67 0.23 7.58 14.01
C LYS A 67 1.44 8.51 13.83
N GLN A 68 2.24 8.67 14.89
CA GLN A 68 3.50 9.40 14.86
C GLN A 68 4.54 8.72 13.98
N ASP A 69 5.62 9.43 13.67
CA ASP A 69 6.82 8.89 13.00
C ASP A 69 6.53 8.06 11.75
N ALA A 70 5.62 8.54 10.89
CA ALA A 70 5.27 7.83 9.64
C ALA A 70 6.48 7.56 8.73
N HIS A 71 7.50 8.44 8.77
CA HIS A 71 8.77 8.26 8.07
C HIS A 71 9.65 7.13 8.64
N MET A 72 9.34 6.64 9.84
CA MET A 72 9.98 5.49 10.50
C MET A 72 9.10 4.23 10.47
N GLN A 73 8.08 4.19 9.59
CA GLN A 73 7.22 3.03 9.39
C GLN A 73 7.58 2.28 8.11
N LEU A 74 7.58 0.95 8.21
CA LEU A 74 7.72 0.02 7.09
C LEU A 74 6.36 -0.55 6.72
N LEU A 75 6.07 -0.64 5.42
CA LEU A 75 4.92 -1.36 4.90
C LEU A 75 5.36 -2.75 4.47
N CYS A 76 4.62 -3.78 4.89
CA CYS A 76 4.91 -5.14 4.45
C CYS A 76 4.37 -5.40 3.05
N ASP A 77 5.22 -5.87 2.14
CA ASP A 77 4.85 -6.13 0.73
C ASP A 77 3.85 -7.28 0.52
N GLU A 78 3.59 -8.09 1.54
CA GLU A 78 2.60 -9.18 1.46
C GLU A 78 1.23 -8.79 2.07
N CYS A 79 1.21 -8.05 3.19
CA CYS A 79 -0.04 -7.75 3.90
C CYS A 79 -0.42 -6.28 3.93
N ASN A 80 0.44 -5.38 3.43
CA ASN A 80 0.30 -3.92 3.45
C ASN A 80 0.09 -3.30 4.85
N MET A 81 0.39 -4.04 5.92
CA MET A 81 0.31 -3.50 7.28
C MET A 81 1.60 -2.72 7.61
N ALA A 82 1.45 -1.58 8.27
CA ALA A 82 2.55 -0.73 8.68
C ALA A 82 3.17 -1.18 10.01
N TYR A 83 4.47 -0.95 10.20
CA TYR A 83 5.19 -1.24 11.44
C TYR A 83 6.23 -0.16 11.70
N HIS A 84 6.28 0.44 12.88
CA HIS A 84 7.45 1.25 13.26
C HIS A 84 8.68 0.36 13.39
N ILE A 85 9.83 0.86 12.92
CA ILE A 85 11.12 0.17 13.05
C ILE A 85 11.44 -0.19 14.51
N TYR A 86 11.06 0.67 15.45
CA TYR A 86 11.32 0.50 16.88
C TYR A 86 10.29 -0.37 17.61
N CYS A 87 9.12 -0.64 16.99
CA CYS A 87 8.12 -1.54 17.57
C CYS A 87 8.39 -3.02 17.25
N LEU A 88 9.26 -3.30 16.27
CA LEU A 88 9.65 -4.65 15.90
C LEU A 88 10.45 -5.33 17.03
N ASN A 89 10.53 -6.66 16.98
CA ASN A 89 11.34 -7.44 17.91
C ASN A 89 12.26 -8.41 17.12
N PRO A 90 13.58 -8.19 17.09
CA PRO A 90 14.29 -7.05 17.70
C PRO A 90 13.96 -5.71 17.00
N PRO A 91 14.05 -4.56 17.71
CA PRO A 91 13.90 -3.24 17.10
C PRO A 91 14.98 -2.97 16.05
N LEU A 92 14.61 -2.32 14.95
CA LEU A 92 15.55 -1.87 13.92
C LEU A 92 16.01 -0.44 14.22
N SER A 93 17.30 -0.15 13.97
CA SER A 93 17.91 1.17 14.17
C SER A 93 17.72 2.12 12.99
N LYS A 94 17.49 1.58 11.79
CA LYS A 94 17.25 2.34 10.56
C LYS A 94 16.26 1.61 9.65
N ILE A 95 15.67 2.35 8.72
CA ILE A 95 14.89 1.80 7.62
C ILE A 95 15.83 0.92 6.76
N PRO A 96 15.47 -0.35 6.45
CA PRO A 96 16.23 -1.19 5.54
C PRO A 96 16.39 -0.53 4.15
N GLU A 97 17.52 -0.80 3.51
CA GLU A 97 17.82 -0.28 2.16
C GLU A 97 17.29 -1.21 1.04
N ASP A 98 16.83 -2.41 1.42
CA ASP A 98 16.25 -3.38 0.50
C ASP A 98 14.94 -2.83 -0.10
N GLU A 99 14.67 -3.17 -1.36
CA GLU A 99 13.44 -2.76 -2.04
C GLU A 99 12.19 -3.39 -1.42
N ASP A 100 12.31 -4.63 -0.93
CA ASP A 100 11.23 -5.38 -0.30
C ASP A 100 11.45 -5.55 1.21
N TRP A 101 10.38 -5.42 1.99
CA TRP A 101 10.36 -5.75 3.40
C TRP A 101 9.11 -6.54 3.81
N TYR A 102 9.34 -7.61 4.58
CA TYR A 102 8.28 -8.48 5.07
C TYR A 102 8.20 -8.45 6.60
N CYS A 103 6.99 -8.27 7.13
CA CYS A 103 6.76 -8.28 8.57
C CYS A 103 7.01 -9.68 9.17
N PRO A 104 7.21 -9.79 10.50
CA PRO A 104 7.47 -11.08 11.15
C PRO A 104 6.42 -12.16 10.89
N SER A 105 5.17 -11.78 10.64
CA SER A 105 4.07 -12.69 10.34
C SER A 105 4.05 -13.19 8.88
N CYS A 106 4.72 -12.47 7.97
CA CYS A 106 4.75 -12.77 6.54
C CYS A 106 6.11 -13.32 6.09
N LYS A 107 7.19 -13.00 6.82
CA LYS A 107 8.52 -13.53 6.54
C LYS A 107 8.49 -15.04 6.70
N ASN A 108 8.82 -15.76 5.64
CA ASN A 108 9.00 -17.21 5.68
C ASN A 108 10.43 -17.47 6.18
N ASP A 109 10.60 -18.41 7.12
CA ASP A 109 11.94 -18.79 7.56
C ASP A 109 12.67 -19.44 6.38
N SER A 110 13.69 -18.75 5.84
CA SER A 110 14.53 -19.25 4.75
C SER A 110 15.33 -20.50 5.09
N ASN A 111 15.29 -20.95 6.36
CA ASN A 111 15.95 -22.15 6.84
C ASN A 111 15.04 -23.40 6.85
N GLU A 112 13.76 -23.28 6.47
CA GLU A 112 12.91 -24.44 6.24
C GLU A 112 13.22 -25.00 4.83
N VAL A 113 14.31 -25.75 4.72
CA VAL A 113 14.57 -26.60 3.55
C VAL A 113 13.40 -27.59 3.48
N VAL A 114 12.45 -27.34 2.58
CA VAL A 114 11.38 -28.29 2.30
C VAL A 114 12.04 -29.58 1.83
N LYS A 115 12.06 -30.60 2.70
CA LYS A 115 12.62 -31.91 2.34
C LYS A 115 11.87 -32.43 1.13
N ALA A 116 12.56 -33.15 0.24
CA ALA A 116 11.92 -33.79 -0.91
C ALA A 116 10.76 -34.68 -0.42
N GLY A 117 9.53 -34.26 -0.72
CA GLY A 117 8.30 -34.95 -0.32
C GLY A 117 7.47 -34.27 0.77
N GLU A 118 7.97 -33.23 1.46
CA GLU A 118 7.14 -32.42 2.34
C GLU A 118 6.33 -31.39 1.54
N LYS A 119 5.02 -31.30 1.84
CA LYS A 119 4.15 -30.30 1.22
C LYS A 119 4.62 -28.92 1.68
N LEU A 120 5.06 -28.08 0.73
CA LEU A 120 5.22 -26.65 1.00
C LEU A 120 3.98 -26.16 1.75
N LYS A 121 4.17 -25.56 2.94
CA LYS A 121 3.11 -24.82 3.61
C LYS A 121 2.49 -23.93 2.53
N GLN A 122 1.22 -24.14 2.24
CA GLN A 122 0.56 -23.39 1.19
C GLN A 122 0.65 -21.92 1.59
N SER A 123 1.55 -21.17 0.94
CA SER A 123 1.56 -19.73 1.08
C SER A 123 0.15 -19.27 0.75
N LYS A 124 -0.45 -18.44 1.61
CA LYS A 124 -1.84 -17.97 1.47
C LYS A 124 -2.10 -17.35 0.09
N LYS A 125 -1.04 -16.97 -0.63
CA LYS A 125 -1.02 -16.65 -2.06
C LYS A 125 -1.75 -17.70 -2.92
N LYS A 126 -1.55 -19.00 -2.75
CA LYS A 126 -2.21 -20.01 -3.60
C LYS A 126 -3.72 -20.13 -3.36
N ALA A 127 -4.20 -19.78 -2.17
CA ALA A 127 -5.61 -19.93 -1.79
C ALA A 127 -6.48 -18.70 -2.11
N LYS A 128 -5.89 -17.55 -2.44
CA LYS A 128 -6.61 -16.28 -2.66
C LYS A 128 -6.35 -15.61 -4.02
N MET A 129 -5.57 -16.23 -4.90
CA MET A 129 -5.41 -15.73 -6.26
C MET A 129 -6.73 -15.89 -7.05
N PRO A 130 -7.22 -14.85 -7.74
CA PRO A 130 -8.39 -14.95 -8.62
C PRO A 130 -8.23 -16.04 -9.68
N SER A 131 -6.98 -16.37 -10.04
CA SER A 131 -6.61 -17.43 -10.99
C SER A 131 -6.95 -18.85 -10.52
N ALA A 132 -7.28 -19.07 -9.24
CA ALA A 132 -7.65 -20.39 -8.74
C ALA A 132 -9.15 -20.73 -8.93
N CYS A 133 -9.98 -19.75 -9.30
CA CYS A 133 -11.43 -19.93 -9.47
C CYS A 133 -11.98 -19.28 -10.76
N THR A 134 -11.19 -19.23 -11.83
CA THR A 134 -11.75 -18.95 -13.15
C THR A 134 -11.74 -20.22 -13.99
N ASP A 135 -12.92 -20.77 -14.23
CA ASP A 135 -13.18 -21.64 -15.38
C ASP A 135 -13.15 -20.78 -16.66
N SER A 136 -12.01 -20.10 -16.88
CA SER A 136 -11.78 -19.19 -17.99
C SER A 136 -11.04 -19.94 -19.06
N GLN A 137 -11.78 -20.37 -20.07
CA GLN A 137 -11.31 -20.96 -21.32
C GLN A 137 -10.61 -19.93 -22.22
N ARG A 138 -9.63 -19.20 -21.67
CA ARG A 138 -8.83 -18.22 -22.40
C ARG A 138 -7.38 -18.69 -22.39
N ASP A 139 -6.99 -19.27 -23.51
CA ASP A 139 -5.61 -19.68 -23.82
C ASP A 139 -4.74 -18.43 -23.98
N TRP A 140 -3.83 -18.21 -23.03
CA TRP A 140 -2.87 -17.11 -23.05
C TRP A 140 -1.53 -17.49 -23.71
N GLY A 141 -1.52 -18.54 -24.54
CA GLY A 141 -0.37 -18.87 -25.37
C GLY A 141 0.73 -19.57 -24.59
N LYS A 142 1.04 -20.79 -25.04
CA LYS A 142 2.20 -21.58 -24.58
C LYS A 142 3.51 -20.85 -24.90
N GLY A 143 3.99 -20.03 -23.97
CA GLY A 143 5.36 -19.48 -23.98
C GLY A 143 6.26 -20.29 -23.05
N MET A 144 7.25 -20.97 -23.61
CA MET A 144 8.14 -21.91 -22.92
C MET A 144 9.02 -21.21 -21.88
N ALA A 145 9.18 -21.81 -20.69
CA ALA A 145 10.27 -21.46 -19.78
C ALA A 145 11.59 -22.03 -20.34
N CYS A 146 12.57 -21.17 -20.58
CA CYS A 146 13.91 -21.62 -20.97
C CYS A 146 14.58 -22.38 -19.82
N VAL A 147 15.35 -23.39 -20.21
CA VAL A 147 16.23 -24.24 -19.40
C VAL A 147 17.48 -23.47 -18.97
#